data_AF-A0A7W4CBB1-F1
#
_entry.id   AF-A0A7W4CBB1-F1
#
_cell.length_a   1.000
_cell.length_b   1.000
_cell.length_c   1.000
_cell.angle_alpha   90.00
_cell.angle_beta   90.00
_cell.angle_gamma   90.00
#
_symmetry.space_group_name_H-M   'P 1'
#
loop_
_entity.id
_entity.type
_entity.pdbx_description
1 polymer ?
#
loop_
_entity_poly.entity_id
_entity_poly.type
_entity_poly.pdbx_seq_one_letter_code
_entity_poly.pdbx_strand_id
1 'polypeptide(L)'
;MNRTLWFALISLLFSMTMVFCTYSYGIESHVEVITLTLVLSGPLIFTFALVVIFCGAPVISKYKLLGTVAICVHGFTASLHVLWNGFMFIDVINKQGLGPGQGYSGLILWIGSIKAMLLGLVVGVCLHYLLRLFRKAAVR
;
A
#
# COMPACT_ATOMS: atom_id res chain seq x y z
N MET A 1 -6.16 13.28 -13.98
CA MET A 1 -6.03 12.46 -12.76
C MET A 1 -5.13 13.19 -11.77
N ASN A 2 -5.55 13.32 -10.51
CA ASN A 2 -4.82 14.05 -9.46
C ASN A 2 -3.41 13.44 -9.23
N ARG A 3 -2.38 14.25 -8.98
CA ARG A 3 -0.99 13.79 -8.76
C ARG A 3 -0.89 12.72 -7.67
N THR A 4 -1.71 12.85 -6.62
CA THR A 4 -1.83 11.85 -5.53
C THR A 4 -2.28 10.49 -6.04
N LEU A 5 -3.25 10.44 -6.96
CA LEU A 5 -3.75 9.19 -7.54
C LEU A 5 -2.69 8.50 -8.38
N TRP A 6 -1.88 9.27 -9.11
CA TRP A 6 -0.74 8.74 -9.85
C TRP A 6 0.29 8.10 -8.94
N PHE A 7 0.68 8.76 -7.85
CA PHE A 7 1.63 8.18 -6.90
C PHE A 7 1.08 6.90 -6.24
N ALA A 8 -0.19 6.91 -5.85
CA ALA A 8 -0.84 5.72 -5.29
C ALA A 8 -0.89 4.56 -6.30
N LEU A 9 -1.20 4.86 -7.57
CA LEU A 9 -1.23 3.86 -8.64
C LEU A 9 0.16 3.28 -8.92
N ILE A 10 1.17 4.13 -9.04
CA ILE A 10 2.56 3.70 -9.27
C ILE A 10 3.01 2.79 -8.13
N SER A 11 2.72 3.15 -6.88
CA SER A 11 3.08 2.33 -5.72
C SER A 11 2.36 0.98 -5.71
N LEU A 12 1.08 0.95 -6.08
CA LEU A 12 0.31 -0.29 -6.22
C LEU A 12 0.92 -1.20 -7.28
N LEU A 13 1.12 -0.68 -8.49
CA LEU A 13 1.66 -1.45 -9.62
C LEU A 13 3.06 -1.97 -9.31
N PHE A 14 3.94 -1.12 -8.76
CA PHE A 14 5.29 -1.52 -8.38
C PHE A 14 5.30 -2.66 -7.37
N SER A 15 4.47 -2.58 -6.33
CA SER A 15 4.34 -3.66 -5.35
C SER A 15 3.81 -4.96 -5.97
N MET A 16 2.77 -4.87 -6.82
CA MET A 16 2.21 -6.03 -7.50
C MET A 16 3.25 -6.69 -8.43
N THR A 17 4.04 -5.91 -9.16
CA THR A 17 5.12 -6.42 -10.00
C THR A 17 6.16 -7.17 -9.18
N MET A 18 6.56 -6.66 -8.00
CA MET A 18 7.51 -7.39 -7.15
C MET A 18 6.98 -8.75 -6.69
N VAL A 19 5.70 -8.83 -6.29
CA VAL A 19 5.07 -10.11 -5.91
C VAL A 19 5.05 -11.06 -7.10
N PHE A 20 4.58 -10.57 -8.26
CA PHE A 20 4.51 -11.37 -9.49
C PHE A 20 5.88 -11.94 -9.87
N CYS A 21 6.91 -11.08 -9.91
CA CYS A 21 8.27 -11.49 -10.21
C CYS A 21 8.78 -12.51 -9.20
N THR A 22 8.53 -12.31 -7.90
CA THR A 22 8.99 -13.22 -6.84
C THR A 22 8.40 -14.62 -7.02
N TYR A 23 7.09 -14.73 -7.21
CA TYR A 23 6.42 -16.04 -7.28
C TYR A 23 6.57 -16.73 -8.64
N SER A 24 6.91 -16.00 -9.70
CA SER A 24 7.28 -16.59 -10.99
C SER A 24 8.53 -17.46 -10.93
N TYR A 25 9.38 -17.32 -9.90
CA TYR A 25 10.58 -18.16 -9.73
C TYR A 25 10.30 -19.58 -9.22
N GLY A 26 9.12 -19.84 -8.64
CA GLY A 26 8.84 -21.14 -8.04
C GLY A 26 7.46 -21.72 -8.31
N ILE A 27 6.65 -21.05 -9.14
CA ILE A 27 5.34 -21.54 -9.58
C ILE A 27 5.33 -21.55 -11.11
N GLU A 28 5.17 -22.74 -11.71
CA GLU A 28 5.14 -22.90 -13.17
C GLU A 28 3.83 -22.40 -13.79
N SER A 29 2.72 -22.48 -13.04
CA SER A 29 1.41 -22.04 -13.50
C SER A 29 1.29 -20.51 -13.47
N HIS A 30 1.27 -19.87 -14.64
CA HIS A 30 1.06 -18.43 -14.74
C HIS A 30 -0.27 -17.96 -14.12
N VAL A 31 -1.33 -18.77 -14.23
CA VAL A 31 -2.63 -18.45 -13.63
C VAL A 31 -2.51 -18.37 -12.11
N GLU A 32 -1.80 -19.33 -11.51
CA GLU A 32 -1.60 -19.37 -10.06
C GLU A 32 -0.78 -18.17 -9.56
N VAL A 33 0.28 -17.78 -10.28
CA VAL A 33 1.07 -16.58 -9.95
C VAL A 33 0.21 -15.31 -10.01
N ILE A 34 -0.64 -15.17 -11.03
CA ILE A 34 -1.55 -14.01 -11.17
C ILE A 34 -2.54 -13.99 -10.01
N THR A 35 -3.19 -15.13 -9.72
CA THR A 35 -4.16 -15.24 -8.62
C THR A 35 -3.50 -14.90 -7.29
N LEU A 36 -2.32 -15.47 -7.01
CA LEU A 36 -1.60 -15.20 -5.77
C LEU A 36 -1.20 -13.73 -5.66
N THR A 37 -0.71 -13.12 -6.75
CA THR A 37 -0.37 -11.70 -6.78
C THR A 37 -1.57 -10.83 -6.44
N LEU A 38 -2.74 -11.12 -7.01
CA LEU A 38 -3.98 -10.39 -6.73
C LEU A 38 -4.42 -10.57 -5.28
N VAL A 39 -4.39 -11.79 -4.75
CA VAL A 39 -4.78 -12.10 -3.37
C VAL A 39 -3.84 -11.42 -2.37
N LEU A 40 -2.53 -11.52 -2.56
CA LEU A 40 -1.54 -10.89 -1.67
C LEU A 40 -1.61 -9.36 -1.72
N SER A 41 -1.99 -8.80 -2.86
CA SER A 41 -2.12 -7.34 -3.05
C SER A 41 -3.49 -6.80 -2.63
N GLY A 42 -4.43 -7.66 -2.22
CA GLY A 42 -5.81 -7.29 -1.86
C GLY A 42 -5.91 -6.09 -0.90
N PRO A 43 -5.19 -6.08 0.24
CA PRO A 43 -5.19 -4.93 1.16
C PRO A 43 -4.68 -3.63 0.51
N LEU A 44 -3.66 -3.72 -0.34
CA LEU A 44 -3.11 -2.56 -1.02
C LEU A 44 -4.08 -2.00 -2.08
N ILE A 45 -4.75 -2.89 -2.83
CA ILE A 45 -5.83 -2.53 -3.78
C ILE A 45 -6.99 -1.85 -3.03
N PHE A 46 -7.37 -2.38 -1.87
CA PHE A 46 -8.42 -1.80 -1.04
C PHE A 46 -8.07 -0.36 -0.61
N THR A 47 -6.87 -0.14 -0.06
CA THR A 47 -6.45 1.21 0.34
C THR A 47 -6.32 2.16 -0.84
N PHE A 48 -5.87 1.68 -2.01
CA PHE A 48 -5.86 2.47 -3.24
C PHE A 48 -7.28 2.91 -3.64
N ALA A 49 -8.29 2.04 -3.54
CA ALA A 49 -9.67 2.40 -3.80
C ALA A 49 -10.16 3.52 -2.87
N LEU A 50 -9.77 3.51 -1.59
CA LEU A 50 -10.07 4.61 -0.67
C LEU A 50 -9.46 5.93 -1.14
N VAL A 51 -8.21 5.93 -1.63
CA VAL A 51 -7.58 7.13 -2.20
C VAL A 51 -8.34 7.60 -3.44
N VAL A 52 -8.77 6.69 -4.32
CA VAL A 52 -9.59 7.04 -5.50
C VAL A 52 -10.89 7.74 -5.07
N ILE A 53 -11.60 7.17 -4.10
CA ILE A 53 -12.88 7.69 -3.62
C ILE A 53 -12.72 9.05 -2.92
N PHE A 54 -11.77 9.18 -1.99
CA PHE A 54 -11.66 10.37 -1.13
C PHE A 54 -10.74 11.47 -1.67
N CYS A 55 -9.83 11.15 -2.59
CA CYS A 55 -8.93 12.11 -3.22
C CYS A 55 -9.29 12.43 -4.68
N GLY A 56 -10.31 11.76 -5.23
CA GLY A 56 -10.94 12.14 -6.50
C GLY A 56 -11.64 13.49 -6.39
N ALA A 57 -11.54 14.30 -7.44
CA ALA A 57 -12.35 15.52 -7.55
C ALA A 57 -13.81 15.12 -7.85
N PRO A 58 -14.84 15.75 -7.23
CA PRO A 58 -14.78 16.89 -6.31
C PRO A 58 -14.74 16.51 -4.81
N VAL A 59 -14.75 15.21 -4.46
CA VAL A 59 -14.89 14.71 -3.07
C VAL A 59 -13.82 15.28 -2.12
N ILE A 60 -12.60 15.49 -2.62
CA ILE A 60 -11.47 16.02 -1.84
C ILE A 60 -11.74 17.41 -1.23
N SER A 61 -12.54 18.25 -1.87
CA SER A 61 -12.82 19.61 -1.37
C SER A 61 -13.75 19.58 -0.15
N LYS A 62 -14.67 18.60 -0.13
CA LYS A 62 -15.69 18.42 0.91
C LYS A 62 -15.16 17.62 2.11
N TYR A 63 -14.35 16.58 1.88
CA TYR A 63 -13.89 15.66 2.94
C TYR A 63 -12.38 15.64 3.10
N LYS A 64 -11.77 16.80 3.40
CA LYS A 64 -10.32 16.94 3.54
C LYS A 64 -9.69 15.98 4.57
N LEU A 65 -10.38 15.72 5.69
CA LEU A 65 -9.88 14.77 6.71
C LEU A 65 -9.79 13.35 6.15
N LEU A 66 -10.86 12.87 5.51
CA LEU A 66 -10.90 11.54 4.91
C LEU A 66 -9.88 11.40 3.78
N GLY A 67 -9.65 12.45 3.00
CA GLY A 67 -8.58 12.48 2.01
C GLY A 67 -7.19 12.33 2.63
N THR A 68 -6.88 13.10 3.69
CA THR A 68 -5.59 12.96 4.41
C THR A 68 -5.42 11.56 4.99
N VAL A 69 -6.47 11.02 5.63
CA VAL A 69 -6.47 9.67 6.20
C VAL A 69 -6.25 8.62 5.12
N ALA A 70 -6.97 8.68 3.99
CA ALA A 70 -6.83 7.72 2.90
C ALA A 70 -5.40 7.70 2.34
N ILE A 71 -4.78 8.87 2.17
CA ILE A 71 -3.38 8.97 1.71
C ILE A 71 -2.43 8.32 2.72
N CYS A 72 -2.58 8.61 4.01
CA CYS A 72 -1.71 8.03 5.03
C CYS A 72 -1.91 6.50 5.16
N VAL A 73 -3.15 6.04 5.21
CA VAL A 73 -3.52 4.62 5.24
C VAL A 73 -2.91 3.87 4.05
N HIS A 74 -3.04 4.43 2.84
CA HIS A 74 -2.43 3.85 1.66
C HIS A 74 -0.90 3.90 1.73
N GLY A 75 -0.31 5.02 2.14
CA GLY A 75 1.14 5.17 2.25
C GLY A 75 1.78 4.14 3.18
N PHE A 76 1.24 3.95 4.38
CA PHE A 76 1.77 2.95 5.32
C PHE A 76 1.59 1.51 4.81
N THR A 77 0.41 1.21 4.23
CA THR A 77 0.15 -0.11 3.63
C THR A 77 1.10 -0.37 2.47
N ALA A 78 1.28 0.62 1.58
CA ALA A 78 2.20 0.56 0.47
C ALA A 78 3.65 0.36 0.93
N SER A 79 4.11 1.09 1.95
CA SER A 79 5.46 0.90 2.51
C SER A 79 5.66 -0.51 3.04
N LEU A 80 4.69 -1.06 3.79
CA LEU A 80 4.76 -2.45 4.25
C LEU A 80 4.92 -3.42 3.07
N HIS A 81 4.07 -3.29 2.06
CA HIS A 81 4.08 -4.17 0.90
C HIS A 81 5.39 -4.04 0.12
N VAL A 82 5.83 -2.81 -0.16
CA VAL A 82 7.07 -2.56 -0.89
C VAL A 82 8.29 -3.11 -0.15
N LEU A 83 8.40 -2.85 1.15
CA LEU A 83 9.54 -3.32 1.95
C LEU A 83 9.54 -4.84 2.07
N TRP A 84 8.40 -5.43 2.41
CA TRP A 84 8.31 -6.88 2.61
C TRP A 84 8.51 -7.64 1.29
N ASN A 85 7.85 -7.21 0.22
CA ASN A 85 8.01 -7.83 -1.10
C ASN A 85 9.42 -7.61 -1.65
N GLY A 86 10.04 -6.46 -1.38
CA GLY A 86 11.43 -6.20 -1.74
C GLY A 86 12.41 -7.14 -1.04
N PHE A 87 12.28 -7.34 0.27
CA PHE A 87 13.12 -8.28 1.01
C PHE A 87 12.92 -9.72 0.53
N MET A 88 11.67 -10.10 0.30
CA MET A 88 11.33 -11.43 -0.22
C MET A 88 11.90 -11.65 -1.62
N PHE A 89 11.81 -10.65 -2.51
CA PHE A 89 12.35 -10.73 -3.86
C PHE A 89 13.87 -10.89 -3.87
N ILE A 90 14.57 -10.12 -3.04
CA ILE A 90 16.03 -10.25 -2.88
C ILE A 90 16.40 -11.65 -2.36
N ASP A 91 15.67 -12.17 -1.37
CA ASP A 91 15.89 -13.51 -0.82
C ASP A 91 15.74 -14.60 -1.89
N VAL A 92 14.69 -14.50 -2.71
CA VAL A 92 14.40 -15.47 -3.78
C VAL A 92 15.43 -15.40 -4.90
N ILE A 93 15.86 -14.20 -5.31
CA ILE A 93 16.94 -14.04 -6.29
C ILE A 93 18.22 -14.70 -5.79
N ASN A 94 18.58 -14.46 -4.52
CA ASN A 94 19.82 -15.00 -3.95
C ASN A 94 19.80 -16.52 -3.78
N LYS A 95 18.64 -17.09 -3.43
CA LYS A 95 18.47 -18.53 -3.22
C LYS A 95 18.05 -19.30 -4.47
N GLN A 96 17.75 -18.59 -5.56
CA GLN A 96 17.22 -19.13 -6.81
C GLN A 96 15.98 -20.04 -6.62
N GLY A 97 15.13 -19.72 -5.64
CA GLY A 97 13.97 -20.53 -5.34
C GLY A 97 13.10 -19.97 -4.22
N LEU A 98 11.86 -20.43 -4.17
CA LEU A 98 10.91 -20.11 -3.09
C LEU A 98 11.23 -20.99 -1.87
N GLY A 99 11.59 -20.35 -0.76
CA GLY A 99 11.76 -21.03 0.52
C GLY A 99 10.44 -21.16 1.31
N PRO A 100 10.47 -21.88 2.44
CA PRO A 100 9.33 -21.97 3.35
C PRO A 100 8.98 -20.63 4.01
N GLY A 101 9.92 -19.69 4.10
CA GLY A 101 9.70 -18.34 4.64
C GLY A 101 8.68 -17.53 3.83
N GLN A 102 8.61 -17.80 2.52
CA GLN A 102 7.71 -17.16 1.57
C GLN A 102 6.26 -17.61 1.78
N GLY A 103 6.02 -18.73 2.49
CA GLY A 103 4.67 -19.17 2.87
C GLY A 103 3.99 -18.25 3.90
N TYR A 104 4.77 -17.47 4.65
CA TYR A 104 4.22 -16.49 5.62
C TYR A 104 3.86 -15.14 4.99
N SER A 105 4.14 -14.94 3.71
CA SER A 105 3.86 -13.67 3.02
C SER A 105 2.38 -13.30 3.10
N GLY A 106 1.47 -14.27 2.98
CA GLY A 106 0.04 -14.05 3.12
C GLY A 106 -0.31 -13.49 4.50
N LEU A 107 0.19 -14.11 5.56
CA LEU A 107 -0.07 -13.66 6.93
C LEU A 107 0.48 -12.25 7.17
N ILE A 108 1.70 -11.99 6.69
CA ILE A 108 2.39 -10.71 6.92
C ILE A 108 1.74 -9.59 6.11
N LEU A 109 1.41 -9.84 4.85
CA LEU A 109 0.75 -8.84 4.02
C LEU A 109 -0.69 -8.60 4.48
N TRP A 110 -1.45 -9.62 4.85
CA TRP A 110 -2.84 -9.40 5.31
C TRP A 110 -2.90 -8.80 6.73
N ILE A 111 -2.34 -9.49 7.73
CA ILE A 111 -2.41 -9.04 9.13
C ILE A 111 -1.55 -7.79 9.34
N GLY A 112 -0.37 -7.74 8.72
CA GLY A 112 0.49 -6.56 8.77
C GLY A 112 -0.20 -5.36 8.13
N SER A 113 -0.95 -5.53 7.03
CA SER A 113 -1.70 -4.42 6.44
C SER A 113 -2.75 -3.86 7.39
N ILE A 114 -3.44 -4.67 8.19
CA ILE A 114 -4.39 -4.16 9.19
C ILE A 114 -3.68 -3.23 10.17
N LYS A 115 -2.50 -3.64 10.67
CA LYS A 115 -1.69 -2.81 11.57
C LYS A 115 -1.18 -1.54 10.88
N ALA A 116 -0.71 -1.64 9.64
CA ALA A 116 -0.24 -0.51 8.84
C ALA A 116 -1.37 0.49 8.55
N MET A 117 -2.58 0.01 8.25
CA MET A 117 -3.77 0.84 8.07
C MET A 117 -4.15 1.57 9.35
N LEU A 118 -4.12 0.90 10.51
CA LEU A 118 -4.38 1.54 11.81
C LEU A 118 -3.35 2.64 12.10
N LEU A 119 -2.07 2.39 11.82
CA LEU A 119 -1.02 3.40 11.98
C LEU A 119 -1.24 4.59 11.03
N GLY A 120 -1.56 4.32 9.76
CA GLY A 120 -1.88 5.36 8.78
C GLY A 120 -3.12 6.16 9.14
N LEU A 121 -4.13 5.55 9.77
CA LEU A 121 -5.30 6.24 10.30
C LEU A 121 -4.91 7.23 11.39
N VAL A 122 -4.19 6.77 12.42
CA VAL A 122 -3.75 7.61 13.54
C VAL A 122 -2.89 8.77 13.04
N VAL A 123 -1.88 8.48 12.21
CA VAL A 123 -1.00 9.50 11.63
C VAL A 123 -1.78 10.48 10.75
N GLY A 124 -2.70 9.99 9.92
CA GLY A 124 -3.51 10.85 9.04
C GLY A 124 -4.41 11.81 9.82
N VAL A 125 -5.02 11.36 10.91
CA VAL A 125 -5.81 12.22 11.80
C VAL A 125 -4.90 13.28 12.44
N CYS A 126 -3.77 12.88 13.04
CA CYS A 126 -2.82 13.81 13.66
C CYS A 126 -2.32 14.86 12.66
N LEU A 127 -1.90 14.43 11.47
CA LEU A 127 -1.36 15.31 10.43
C LEU A 127 -2.40 16.32 9.95
N HIS A 128 -3.66 15.90 9.82
CA HIS A 128 -4.75 16.80 9.44
C HIS A 128 -4.94 17.95 10.44
N TYR A 129 -4.96 17.65 11.74
CA TYR A 129 -5.14 18.67 12.77
C TYR A 129 -3.89 19.53 12.98
N LEU A 130 -2.69 18.94 12.99
CA LEU A 130 -1.44 19.67 13.11
C LEU A 130 -1.26 20.68 11.98
N LEU A 131 -1.48 20.28 10.72
CA LEU A 131 -1.39 21.21 9.58
C LEU A 131 -2.38 22.37 9.68
N ARG A 132 -3.60 22.13 10.20
CA ARG A 132 -4.58 23.20 10.44
C ARG A 132 -4.11 24.16 11.53
N LEU A 133 -3.52 23.65 12.61
CA LEU A 133 -3.00 24.47 13.70
C LEU A 133 -1.84 25.34 13.22
N PHE A 134 -0.86 24.77 12.52
CA PHE A 134 0.26 25.53 11.95
C PHE A 134 -0.21 26.60 10.97
N ARG A 135 -1.18 26.28 10.10
CA ARG A 135 -1.72 27.28 9.16
C ARG A 135 -2.42 28.43 9.87
N LYS A 136 -3.10 28.16 11.00
CA LYS A 136 -3.69 29.23 11.82
C LYS A 136 -2.64 30.07 12.53
N ALA A 137 -1.55 29.45 12.98
CA ALA A 137 -0.45 30.13 13.65
C ALA A 137 0.36 31.02 12.69
N ALA A 138 0.60 30.58 11.45
CA ALA A 138 1.37 31.30 10.45
C ALA A 138 0.62 32.49 9.79
N VAL A 139 -0.68 32.65 10.06
CA VAL A 139 -1.52 33.77 9.57
C VAL A 139 -1.67 34.86 10.64
N ARG A 140 -1.15 34.64 11.86
CA ARG A 140 -0.91 35.69 12.86
C ARG A 140 0.48 36.28 12.68
#